data_AF-A0A0U1NVY1-F1
#
_entry.id   AF-A0A0U1NVY1-F1
#
_cell.length_a   1.000
_cell.length_b   1.000
_cell.length_c   1.000
_cell.angle_alpha   90.00
_cell.angle_beta   90.00
_cell.angle_gamma   90.00
#
_symmetry.space_group_name_H-M   'P 1'
#
loop_
_entity.id
_entity.type
_entity.pdbx_description
1 polymer ?
#
loop_
_entity_poly.entity_id
_entity_poly.type
_entity_poly.pdbx_seq_one_letter_code
_entity_poly.pdbx_strand_id
1 'polypeptide(L)'
;MNIEKETVQLPKLGKVKVRFSKKHRQRFRENGLKGKIKSATITYHSSGQYYVSLKLEEIVDLVNPLDFPLIPDDQIIGLDLGLNHFYIDSNGKKVDNPRYLKENLQKLAKLQRQLKNKKIGSSNYKKLQKKISKLHLHIGNQRKDFLHKKSRKLVDENQVIVLEDLNVKGMIRNRKLARSIADVGWGTFKTFITYKAVWANKTVVLVDRFFPSSRLCNGCHKKNTLLSLSDRVWVCPHCGTEHDRDENASKNIKEKGILILRSLPKSA
;
A
#
# COMPACT_ATOMS: atom_id res chain seq x y z
N MET A 1 7.89 -28.71 2.97
CA MET A 1 8.36 -28.07 1.71
C MET A 1 9.83 -28.41 1.53
N ASN A 2 10.30 -28.70 0.32
CA ASN A 2 11.72 -28.94 0.04
C ASN A 2 12.23 -27.86 -0.92
N ILE A 3 13.12 -26.99 -0.44
CA ILE A 3 13.62 -25.81 -1.17
C ILE A 3 14.62 -26.22 -2.25
N GLU A 4 15.47 -27.22 -1.99
CA GLU A 4 16.51 -27.68 -2.93
C GLU A 4 15.90 -28.34 -4.17
N LYS A 5 14.89 -29.18 -3.94
CA LYS A 5 14.14 -29.87 -5.00
C LYS A 5 13.03 -29.00 -5.58
N GLU A 6 12.85 -27.78 -5.07
CA GLU A 6 11.75 -26.87 -5.39
C GLU A 6 10.38 -27.56 -5.40
N THR A 7 10.07 -28.32 -4.33
CA THR A 7 8.82 -29.08 -4.23
C THR A 7 8.03 -28.76 -2.97
N VAL A 8 6.71 -28.84 -3.07
CA VAL A 8 5.78 -28.80 -1.95
C VAL A 8 5.00 -30.11 -1.92
N GLN A 9 4.98 -30.76 -0.76
CA GLN A 9 4.11 -31.91 -0.52
C GLN A 9 2.69 -31.40 -0.27
N LEU A 10 1.73 -31.88 -1.06
CA LEU A 10 0.32 -31.58 -0.91
C LEU A 10 -0.45 -32.88 -0.60
N PRO A 11 -1.48 -32.85 0.27
CA PRO A 11 -2.15 -34.07 0.74
C PRO A 11 -2.67 -34.99 -0.38
N LYS A 12 -3.30 -34.41 -1.42
CA LYS A 12 -3.92 -35.18 -2.51
C LYS A 12 -3.08 -35.30 -3.78
N LEU A 13 -2.13 -34.40 -3.99
CA LEU A 13 -1.36 -34.29 -5.25
C LEU A 13 0.09 -34.79 -5.11
N GLY A 14 0.48 -35.22 -3.91
CA GLY A 14 1.86 -35.63 -3.65
C GLY A 14 2.84 -34.46 -3.75
N LYS A 15 4.05 -34.74 -4.23
CA LYS A 15 5.12 -33.74 -4.41
C LYS A 15 4.88 -32.95 -5.69
N VAL A 16 4.55 -31.67 -5.55
CA VAL A 16 4.35 -30.75 -6.68
C VAL A 16 5.56 -29.83 -6.82
N LYS A 17 6.10 -29.72 -8.03
CA LYS A 17 7.15 -28.75 -8.36
C LYS A 17 6.59 -27.33 -8.30
N VAL A 18 7.31 -26.44 -7.64
CA VAL A 18 7.00 -25.02 -7.53
C VAL A 18 8.19 -24.21 -8.01
N ARG A 19 7.96 -22.96 -8.40
CA ARG A 19 9.05 -22.08 -8.82
C ARG A 19 9.35 -21.08 -7.72
N PHE A 20 10.56 -21.12 -7.15
CA PHE A 20 11.03 -20.08 -6.24
C PHE A 20 11.89 -19.05 -6.99
N SER A 21 11.88 -17.80 -6.51
CA SER A 21 12.85 -16.82 -6.99
C SER A 21 14.22 -17.12 -6.35
N LYS A 22 15.32 -16.67 -6.99
CA LYS A 22 16.68 -16.79 -6.42
C LYS A 22 16.73 -16.24 -4.98
N LYS A 23 16.14 -15.06 -4.77
CA LYS A 23 16.05 -14.41 -3.44
C LYS A 23 15.29 -15.23 -2.41
N HIS A 24 14.15 -15.83 -2.79
CA HIS A 24 13.39 -16.68 -1.86
C HIS A 24 14.16 -17.94 -1.50
N ARG A 25 14.81 -18.60 -2.48
CA ARG A 25 15.64 -19.77 -2.21
C ARG A 25 16.76 -19.44 -1.23
N GLN A 26 17.47 -18.35 -1.46
CA GLN A 26 18.52 -17.88 -0.56
C GLN A 26 17.96 -17.62 0.85
N ARG A 27 16.89 -16.83 0.96
CA ARG A 27 16.27 -16.51 2.26
C ARG A 27 15.84 -17.75 3.04
N PHE A 28 15.23 -18.72 2.37
CA PHE A 28 14.79 -19.96 3.04
C PHE A 28 15.96 -20.90 3.37
N ARG A 29 17.08 -20.85 2.65
CA ARG A 29 18.30 -21.58 3.02
C ARG A 29 18.95 -20.98 4.27
N GLU A 30 19.07 -19.66 4.30
CA GLU A 30 19.71 -18.94 5.40
C GLU A 30 18.88 -18.99 6.69
N ASN A 31 17.57 -18.80 6.58
CA ASN A 31 16.70 -18.61 7.76
C ASN A 31 15.81 -19.82 8.06
N GLY A 32 15.83 -20.85 7.21
CA GLY A 32 14.83 -21.92 7.24
C GLY A 32 13.41 -21.43 6.95
N LEU A 33 12.44 -22.31 7.19
CA LEU A 33 11.03 -21.96 7.24
C LEU A 33 10.66 -21.74 8.72
N LYS A 34 10.44 -20.49 9.10
CA LYS A 34 9.98 -20.18 10.46
C LYS A 34 8.48 -20.45 10.56
N GLY A 35 8.11 -21.33 11.49
CA GLY A 35 6.71 -21.72 11.74
C GLY A 35 6.24 -23.02 11.07
N LYS A 36 5.10 -23.51 11.55
CA LYS A 36 4.45 -24.73 11.07
C LYS A 36 3.49 -24.42 9.92
N ILE A 37 3.51 -25.21 8.86
CA ILE A 37 2.53 -25.11 7.76
C ILE A 37 1.19 -25.66 8.25
N LYS A 38 0.14 -24.82 8.26
CA LYS A 38 -1.21 -25.20 8.70
C LYS A 38 -2.11 -25.59 7.53
N SER A 39 -1.97 -24.91 6.40
CA SER A 39 -2.75 -25.19 5.20
C SER A 39 -2.04 -24.75 3.94
N ALA A 40 -2.47 -25.31 2.81
CA ALA A 40 -2.05 -24.92 1.48
C ALA A 40 -3.28 -24.62 0.62
N THR A 41 -3.29 -23.48 -0.04
CA THR A 41 -4.34 -23.10 -0.99
C THR A 41 -3.76 -23.08 -2.39
N ILE A 42 -4.36 -23.84 -3.31
CA ILE A 42 -4.01 -23.81 -4.73
C ILE A 42 -4.97 -22.85 -5.42
N THR A 43 -4.43 -21.92 -6.19
CA THR A 43 -5.22 -20.96 -6.97
C THR A 43 -4.81 -21.02 -8.43
N TYR A 44 -5.80 -21.14 -9.31
CA TYR A 44 -5.60 -21.00 -10.74
C TYR A 44 -6.01 -19.60 -11.18
N HIS A 45 -5.07 -18.87 -11.79
CA HIS A 45 -5.32 -17.56 -12.36
C HIS A 45 -5.65 -17.68 -13.85
N SER A 46 -6.60 -16.87 -14.35
CA SER A 46 -7.08 -16.90 -15.74
C SER A 46 -6.01 -16.62 -16.80
N SER A 47 -4.83 -16.13 -16.40
CA SER A 47 -3.64 -16.06 -17.25
C SER A 47 -3.03 -17.43 -17.59
N GLY A 48 -3.49 -18.50 -16.95
CA GLY A 48 -2.95 -19.85 -17.02
C GLY A 48 -1.83 -20.14 -16.01
N GLN A 49 -1.78 -19.44 -14.89
CA GLN A 49 -0.76 -19.64 -13.84
C GLN A 49 -1.39 -20.29 -12.61
N TYR A 50 -0.69 -21.25 -12.02
CA TYR A 50 -1.04 -21.85 -10.74
C TYR A 50 -0.17 -21.24 -9.65
N TYR A 51 -0.78 -20.96 -8.50
CA TYR A 51 -0.11 -20.52 -7.29
C TYR A 51 -0.43 -21.48 -6.15
N VAL A 52 0.57 -21.73 -5.31
CA VAL A 52 0.39 -22.43 -4.03
C VAL A 52 0.71 -21.44 -2.93
N SER A 53 -0.27 -21.11 -2.10
CA SER A 53 -0.10 -20.25 -0.93
C SER A 53 -0.05 -21.12 0.32
N LEU A 54 1.03 -21.04 1.07
CA LEU A 54 1.22 -21.79 2.31
C LEU A 54 0.89 -20.87 3.49
N LYS A 55 -0.07 -21.26 4.33
CA LYS A 55 -0.36 -20.57 5.58
C LYS A 55 0.56 -21.12 6.67
N LEU A 56 1.37 -20.23 7.24
CA LEU A 56 2.30 -20.54 8.32
C LEU A 56 1.75 -20.01 9.64
N GLU A 57 2.02 -20.74 10.71
CA GLU A 57 1.83 -20.31 12.09
C GLU A 57 3.20 -20.32 12.77
N GLU A 58 3.62 -19.15 13.23
CA GLU A 58 4.88 -18.91 13.92
C GLU A 58 4.55 -18.30 15.28
N ILE A 59 5.17 -18.82 16.34
CA ILE A 59 5.13 -18.21 17.65
C ILE A 59 6.26 -17.18 17.66
N VAL A 60 5.90 -15.94 17.93
CA VAL A 60 6.85 -14.82 18.04
C VAL A 60 6.76 -14.27 19.44
N ASP A 61 7.90 -13.91 20.00
CA ASP A 61 7.93 -13.25 21.30
C ASP A 61 7.21 -11.90 21.18
N LEU A 62 6.37 -11.62 22.18
CA LEU A 62 5.74 -10.32 22.29
C LEU A 62 6.84 -9.31 22.61
N VAL A 63 7.12 -8.42 21.65
CA VAL A 63 8.01 -7.31 21.91
C VAL A 63 7.25 -6.31 22.78
N ASN A 64 7.91 -5.77 23.80
CA ASN A 64 7.31 -4.77 24.67
C ASN A 64 6.75 -3.62 23.82
N PRO A 65 5.54 -3.12 24.15
CA PRO A 65 4.96 -1.98 23.46
C PRO A 65 5.92 -0.79 23.52
N LEU A 66 6.05 -0.07 22.40
CA LEU A 66 6.87 1.13 22.33
C LEU A 66 6.39 2.16 23.36
N ASP A 67 7.32 2.68 24.15
CA ASP A 67 7.05 3.82 25.02
C ASP A 67 7.01 5.10 24.18
N PHE A 68 5.83 5.43 23.66
CA PHE A 68 5.61 6.56 22.74
C PHE A 68 6.19 7.91 23.22
N PRO A 69 6.06 8.30 24.51
CA PRO A 69 6.74 9.47 25.07
C PRO A 69 8.25 9.55 24.80
N LEU A 70 8.93 8.43 24.61
CA LEU A 70 10.38 8.36 24.40
C LEU A 70 10.77 8.33 22.91
N ILE A 71 9.80 8.28 21.99
CA ILE A 71 10.08 8.26 20.54
C ILE A 71 10.43 9.70 20.09
N PRO A 72 11.63 9.93 19.53
CA PRO A 72 11.99 11.22 18.98
C PRO A 72 11.08 11.63 17.81
N ASP A 73 10.78 12.92 17.70
CA ASP A 73 9.87 13.45 16.68
C ASP A 73 10.37 13.16 15.24
N ASP A 74 11.68 13.06 15.02
CA ASP A 74 12.28 12.74 13.71
C ASP A 74 12.06 11.28 13.27
N GLN A 75 11.68 10.39 14.20
CA GLN A 75 11.30 9.01 13.93
C GLN A 75 9.79 8.83 13.67
N ILE A 76 9.05 9.94 13.68
CA ILE A 76 7.62 10.01 13.39
C ILE A 76 7.42 10.69 12.04
N ILE A 77 6.72 10.02 11.13
CA ILE A 77 6.43 10.56 9.80
C ILE A 77 4.93 10.71 9.57
N GLY A 78 4.50 11.90 9.12
CA GLY A 78 3.15 12.13 8.62
C GLY A 78 3.09 11.99 7.11
N LEU A 79 2.05 11.35 6.59
CA LEU A 79 1.88 11.07 5.17
C LEU A 79 0.53 11.62 4.69
N ASP A 80 0.57 12.62 3.81
CA ASP A 80 -0.58 13.07 3.03
C ASP A 80 -0.70 12.22 1.75
N LEU A 81 -1.87 11.62 1.51
CA LEU A 81 -2.09 10.64 0.43
C LEU A 81 -2.83 11.29 -0.74
N GLY A 82 -2.21 11.29 -1.93
CA GLY A 82 -2.69 12.05 -3.09
C GLY A 82 -2.83 11.27 -4.41
N LEU A 83 -3.57 11.84 -5.38
CA LEU A 83 -3.68 11.30 -6.74
C LEU A 83 -2.54 11.77 -7.66
N ASN A 84 -2.01 12.97 -7.40
CA ASN A 84 -0.89 13.55 -8.13
C ASN A 84 0.42 12.87 -7.70
N HIS A 85 0.77 13.02 -6.43
CA HIS A 85 1.80 12.23 -5.75
C HIS A 85 1.12 11.15 -4.92
N PHE A 86 1.66 9.93 -4.95
CA PHE A 86 1.17 8.80 -4.16
C PHE A 86 1.10 9.14 -2.67
N TYR A 87 2.15 9.78 -2.15
CA TYR A 87 2.13 10.49 -0.88
C TYR A 87 3.13 11.65 -0.87
N ILE A 88 2.92 12.57 0.06
CA ILE A 88 3.89 13.60 0.48
C ILE A 88 4.14 13.40 1.97
N ASP A 89 5.40 13.33 2.36
CA ASP A 89 5.77 13.15 3.76
C ASP A 89 6.06 14.47 4.48
N SER A 90 5.98 14.45 5.81
CA SER A 90 6.20 15.63 6.66
C SER A 90 7.62 16.22 6.58
N ASN A 91 8.54 15.55 5.90
CA ASN A 91 9.90 16.03 5.63
C ASN A 91 9.99 16.68 4.23
N GLY A 92 8.87 16.86 3.52
CA GLY A 92 8.77 17.51 2.23
C GLY A 92 9.01 16.60 1.02
N LYS A 93 9.26 15.30 1.22
CA LYS A 93 9.53 14.38 0.11
C LYS A 93 8.24 13.96 -0.55
N LYS A 94 8.19 14.17 -1.87
CA LYS A 94 7.06 13.81 -2.73
C LYS A 94 7.35 12.49 -3.44
N VAL A 95 6.45 11.53 -3.34
CA VAL A 95 6.57 10.24 -4.05
C VAL A 95 5.52 10.16 -5.14
N ASP A 96 5.98 10.05 -6.39
CA ASP A 96 5.07 10.00 -7.52
C ASP A 96 4.21 8.74 -7.57
N ASN A 97 3.00 8.91 -8.11
CA ASN A 97 2.12 7.82 -8.46
C ASN A 97 2.50 7.30 -9.86
N PRO A 98 2.97 6.05 -10.00
CA PRO A 98 3.45 5.50 -11.27
C PRO A 98 2.36 5.29 -12.32
N ARG A 99 1.06 5.30 -11.96
CA ARG A 99 -0.08 5.24 -12.91
C ARG A 99 -0.02 4.06 -13.92
N TYR A 100 0.41 2.87 -13.46
CA TYR A 100 0.62 1.69 -14.31
C TYR A 100 -0.59 1.29 -15.16
N LEU A 101 -1.82 1.46 -14.67
CA LEU A 101 -3.00 1.18 -15.48
C LEU A 101 -3.09 2.16 -16.65
N LYS A 102 -2.87 3.46 -16.41
CA LYS A 102 -2.97 4.53 -17.42
C LYS A 102 -2.07 4.23 -18.62
N GLU A 103 -0.83 3.86 -18.37
CA GLU A 103 0.16 3.51 -19.41
C GLU A 103 -0.28 2.33 -20.28
N ASN A 104 -1.06 1.40 -19.71
CA ASN A 104 -1.50 0.19 -20.39
C ASN A 104 -2.93 0.27 -20.97
N LEU A 105 -3.64 1.40 -20.80
CA LEU A 105 -5.05 1.54 -21.21
C LEU A 105 -5.23 1.37 -22.72
N GLN A 106 -4.37 1.98 -23.54
CA GLN A 106 -4.48 1.88 -25.00
C GLN A 106 -4.35 0.43 -25.47
N LYS A 107 -3.38 -0.30 -24.90
CA LYS A 107 -3.14 -1.72 -25.19
C LYS A 107 -4.32 -2.59 -24.74
N LEU A 108 -4.86 -2.35 -23.54
CA LEU A 108 -6.05 -3.03 -23.04
C LEU A 108 -7.26 -2.79 -23.97
N ALA A 109 -7.51 -1.54 -24.34
CA ALA A 109 -8.62 -1.18 -25.23
C ALA A 109 -8.51 -1.87 -26.60
N LYS A 110 -7.31 -1.90 -27.20
CA LYS A 110 -7.06 -2.61 -28.45
C LYS A 110 -7.37 -4.11 -28.33
N LEU A 111 -6.88 -4.76 -27.29
CA LEU A 111 -7.11 -6.20 -27.07
C LEU A 111 -8.59 -6.50 -26.81
N GLN A 112 -9.29 -5.66 -26.05
CA GLN A 112 -10.72 -5.81 -25.78
C GLN A 112 -11.57 -5.63 -27.04
N ARG A 113 -11.27 -4.65 -27.90
CA ARG A 113 -11.93 -4.48 -29.20
C ARG A 113 -11.71 -5.69 -30.10
N GLN A 114 -10.49 -6.22 -30.15
CA GLN A 114 -10.21 -7.44 -30.91
C GLN A 114 -10.99 -8.65 -30.37
N LEU A 115 -11.09 -8.80 -29.05
CA LEU A 115 -11.83 -9.87 -28.40
C LEU A 115 -13.33 -9.81 -28.75
N LYS A 116 -13.93 -8.62 -28.74
CA LYS A 116 -15.34 -8.39 -29.09
C LYS A 116 -15.71 -8.96 -30.46
N ASN A 117 -14.79 -8.88 -31.42
CA ASN A 117 -15.00 -9.35 -32.79
C ASN A 117 -14.70 -10.85 -32.99
N LYS A 118 -14.42 -11.62 -31.92
CA LYS A 118 -14.17 -13.07 -32.02
C LYS A 118 -15.40 -13.86 -31.57
N LYS A 119 -15.67 -14.97 -32.29
CA LYS A 119 -16.65 -15.97 -31.86
C LYS A 119 -16.30 -16.48 -30.46
N ILE A 120 -17.23 -16.30 -29.52
CA ILE A 120 -17.10 -16.75 -28.14
C ILE A 120 -16.77 -18.26 -28.13
N GLY A 121 -15.82 -18.66 -27.28
CA GLY A 121 -15.39 -20.06 -27.15
C GLY A 121 -14.40 -20.55 -28.21
N SER A 122 -14.21 -19.85 -29.32
CA SER A 122 -13.21 -20.21 -30.33
C SER A 122 -11.78 -20.22 -29.78
N SER A 123 -10.87 -20.96 -30.43
CA SER A 123 -9.44 -20.99 -30.05
C SER A 123 -8.82 -19.59 -30.02
N ASN A 124 -9.16 -18.75 -31.01
CA ASN A 124 -8.69 -17.37 -31.09
C ASN A 124 -9.27 -16.47 -29.99
N TYR A 125 -10.54 -16.67 -29.61
CA TYR A 125 -11.14 -15.99 -28.46
C TYR A 125 -10.41 -16.33 -27.16
N LYS A 126 -10.19 -17.63 -26.88
CA LYS A 126 -9.48 -18.11 -25.68
C LYS A 126 -8.04 -17.57 -25.62
N LYS A 127 -7.32 -17.54 -26.76
CA LYS A 127 -5.97 -16.96 -26.86
C LYS A 127 -5.96 -15.46 -26.47
N LEU A 128 -6.90 -14.67 -27.00
CA LEU A 128 -7.00 -13.24 -26.68
C LEU A 128 -7.40 -13.00 -25.22
N GLN A 129 -8.36 -13.77 -24.69
CA GLN A 129 -8.75 -13.69 -23.29
C GLN A 129 -7.56 -13.93 -22.36
N LYS A 130 -6.76 -14.98 -22.62
CA LYS A 130 -5.53 -15.26 -21.86
C LYS A 130 -4.52 -14.11 -21.96
N LYS A 131 -4.40 -13.46 -23.13
CA LYS A 131 -3.51 -12.30 -23.33
C LYS A 131 -3.96 -11.10 -22.50
N ILE A 132 -5.26 -10.82 -22.45
CA ILE A 132 -5.85 -9.77 -21.60
C ILE A 132 -5.61 -10.09 -20.12
N SER A 133 -5.87 -11.33 -19.69
CA SER A 133 -5.63 -11.76 -18.30
C SER A 133 -4.16 -11.65 -17.89
N LYS A 134 -3.22 -11.97 -18.79
CA LYS A 134 -1.78 -11.78 -18.56
C LYS A 134 -1.43 -10.30 -18.39
N LEU A 135 -2.03 -9.40 -19.18
CA LEU A 135 -1.79 -7.96 -19.08
C LEU A 135 -2.34 -7.39 -17.76
N HIS A 136 -3.56 -7.78 -17.35
CA HIS A 136 -4.11 -7.38 -16.05
C HIS A 136 -3.24 -7.88 -14.89
N LEU A 137 -2.76 -9.13 -14.96
CA LEU A 137 -1.85 -9.67 -13.95
C LEU A 137 -0.54 -8.86 -13.87
N HIS A 138 0.02 -8.49 -15.02
CA HIS A 138 1.25 -7.69 -15.07
C HIS A 138 1.07 -6.33 -14.40
N ILE A 139 0.03 -5.58 -14.77
CA ILE A 139 -0.30 -4.26 -14.16
C ILE A 139 -0.53 -4.42 -12.65
N GLY A 140 -1.30 -5.44 -12.26
CA GLY A 140 -1.55 -5.74 -10.84
C GLY A 140 -0.27 -6.04 -10.06
N ASN A 141 0.67 -6.77 -10.66
CA ASN A 141 1.95 -7.09 -10.05
C ASN A 141 2.87 -5.88 -9.95
N GLN A 142 2.93 -5.01 -10.97
CA GLN A 142 3.71 -3.76 -10.91
C GLN A 142 3.22 -2.86 -9.77
N ARG A 143 1.90 -2.67 -9.67
CA ARG A 143 1.29 -1.91 -8.57
C ARG A 143 1.60 -2.53 -7.22
N LYS A 144 1.43 -3.85 -7.05
CA LYS A 144 1.75 -4.55 -5.80
C LYS A 144 3.23 -4.41 -5.42
N ASP A 145 4.14 -4.52 -6.38
CA ASP A 145 5.57 -4.36 -6.16
C ASP A 145 5.91 -2.95 -5.65
N PHE A 146 5.39 -1.92 -6.30
CA PHE A 146 5.52 -0.53 -5.85
C PHE A 146 5.01 -0.37 -4.41
N LEU A 147 3.79 -0.83 -4.12
CA LEU A 147 3.19 -0.71 -2.79
C LEU A 147 3.99 -1.46 -1.72
N HIS A 148 4.47 -2.68 -2.01
CA HIS A 148 5.28 -3.45 -1.07
C HIS A 148 6.61 -2.76 -0.78
N LYS A 149 7.28 -2.23 -1.81
CA LYS A 149 8.56 -1.53 -1.65
C LYS A 149 8.39 -0.25 -0.82
N LYS A 150 7.39 0.57 -1.13
CA LYS A 150 7.13 1.82 -0.39
C LYS A 150 6.71 1.56 1.06
N SER A 151 5.77 0.66 1.29
CA SER A 151 5.35 0.33 2.67
C SER A 151 6.48 -0.30 3.49
N ARG A 152 7.33 -1.14 2.89
CA ARG A 152 8.49 -1.71 3.61
C ARG A 152 9.51 -0.62 3.95
N LYS A 153 9.85 0.24 2.99
CA LYS A 153 10.77 1.35 3.18
C LYS A 153 10.35 2.27 4.34
N LEU A 154 9.08 2.68 4.35
CA LEU A 154 8.55 3.53 5.43
C LEU A 154 8.62 2.86 6.81
N VAL A 155 8.29 1.56 6.87
CA VAL A 155 8.40 0.78 8.09
C VAL A 155 9.84 0.60 8.52
N ASP A 156 10.81 0.49 7.61
CA ASP A 156 12.22 0.37 8.00
C ASP A 156 12.75 1.71 8.54
N GLU A 157 12.38 2.83 7.91
CA GLU A 157 12.93 4.17 8.18
C GLU A 157 12.32 4.90 9.39
N ASN A 158 11.14 4.50 9.88
CA ASN A 158 10.40 5.25 10.91
C ASN A 158 9.91 4.34 12.03
N GLN A 159 9.73 4.84 13.25
CA GLN A 159 9.08 4.09 14.34
C GLN A 159 7.56 4.25 14.32
N VAL A 160 7.10 5.44 13.95
CA VAL A 160 5.67 5.77 13.87
C VAL A 160 5.36 6.33 12.50
N ILE A 161 4.30 5.82 11.89
CA ILE A 161 3.80 6.30 10.60
C ILE A 161 2.35 6.76 10.77
N VAL A 162 2.09 8.02 10.45
CA VAL A 162 0.78 8.65 10.57
C VAL A 162 0.17 8.84 9.20
N LEU A 163 -1.07 8.38 9.02
CA LEU A 163 -1.82 8.43 7.76
C LEU A 163 -3.21 9.00 8.00
N GLU A 164 -3.82 9.62 6.99
CA GLU A 164 -5.26 9.91 7.03
C GLU A 164 -6.11 8.66 6.81
N ASP A 165 -7.25 8.57 7.50
CA ASP A 165 -8.23 7.51 7.30
C ASP A 165 -9.13 7.74 6.08
N LEU A 166 -8.55 7.64 4.88
CA LEU A 166 -9.28 7.81 3.63
C LEU A 166 -10.44 6.82 3.48
N ASN A 167 -11.64 7.32 3.15
CA ASN A 167 -12.79 6.48 2.78
C ASN A 167 -12.66 5.95 1.34
N VAL A 168 -11.65 5.12 1.06
CA VAL A 168 -11.35 4.63 -0.30
C VAL A 168 -12.58 3.97 -0.94
N LYS A 169 -13.37 3.20 -0.17
CA LYS A 169 -14.61 2.57 -0.66
C LYS A 169 -15.63 3.61 -1.11
N GLY A 170 -15.81 4.68 -0.33
CA GLY A 170 -16.69 5.81 -0.68
C GLY A 170 -16.19 6.57 -1.90
N MET A 171 -14.88 6.86 -1.98
CA MET A 171 -14.32 7.63 -3.08
C MET A 171 -14.41 6.91 -4.43
N ILE A 172 -14.35 5.57 -4.44
CA ILE A 172 -14.52 4.75 -5.66
C ILE A 172 -15.95 4.86 -6.23
N ARG A 173 -16.96 5.28 -5.44
CA ARG A 173 -18.32 5.50 -5.95
C ARG A 173 -18.38 6.67 -6.94
N ASN A 174 -17.43 7.62 -6.88
CA ASN A 174 -17.32 8.68 -7.87
C ASN A 174 -16.76 8.12 -9.18
N ARG A 175 -17.65 7.90 -10.16
CA ARG A 175 -17.31 7.29 -11.46
C ARG A 175 -16.19 8.02 -12.22
N LYS A 176 -16.02 9.33 -12.04
CA LYS A 176 -14.96 10.11 -12.71
C LYS A 176 -13.56 9.76 -12.18
N LEU A 177 -13.45 9.50 -10.89
CA LEU A 177 -12.17 9.25 -10.21
C LEU A 177 -11.92 7.78 -9.85
N ALA A 178 -12.96 6.95 -9.87
CA ALA A 178 -12.93 5.55 -9.46
C ALA A 178 -11.74 4.77 -10.02
N ARG A 179 -11.47 4.93 -11.32
CA ARG A 179 -10.36 4.24 -11.99
C ARG A 179 -9.00 4.70 -11.46
N SER A 180 -8.79 6.01 -11.32
CA SER A 180 -7.53 6.56 -10.84
C SER A 180 -7.29 6.17 -9.39
N ILE A 181 -8.33 6.23 -8.54
CA ILE A 181 -8.27 5.83 -7.13
C ILE A 181 -7.96 4.33 -7.00
N ALA A 182 -8.62 3.50 -7.81
CA ALA A 182 -8.36 2.07 -7.84
C ALA A 182 -6.92 1.78 -8.29
N ASP A 183 -6.37 2.54 -9.24
CA ASP A 183 -5.00 2.37 -9.72
C ASP A 183 -3.96 2.75 -8.65
N VAL A 184 -4.22 3.78 -7.84
CA VAL A 184 -3.31 4.21 -6.77
C VAL A 184 -3.16 3.16 -5.67
N GLY A 185 -4.27 2.51 -5.28
CA GLY A 185 -4.22 1.37 -4.36
C GLY A 185 -3.99 1.70 -2.88
N TRP A 186 -4.43 2.87 -2.40
CA TRP A 186 -4.28 3.29 -1.00
C TRP A 186 -4.82 2.28 0.03
N GLY A 187 -5.96 1.64 -0.24
CA GLY A 187 -6.50 0.63 0.67
C GLY A 187 -5.53 -0.54 0.87
N THR A 188 -4.92 -1.02 -0.22
CA THR A 188 -3.88 -2.07 -0.16
C THR A 188 -2.61 -1.56 0.50
N PHE A 189 -2.21 -0.32 0.24
CA PHE A 189 -1.05 0.30 0.89
C PHE A 189 -1.21 0.38 2.41
N LYS A 190 -2.37 0.84 2.89
CA LYS A 190 -2.72 0.90 4.30
C LYS A 190 -2.67 -0.50 4.93
N THR A 191 -3.26 -1.51 4.28
CA THR A 191 -3.12 -2.90 4.76
C THR A 191 -1.65 -3.31 4.86
N PHE A 192 -0.84 -3.01 3.84
CA PHE A 192 0.56 -3.41 3.78
C PHE A 192 1.41 -2.77 4.85
N ILE A 193 1.24 -1.47 5.08
CA ILE A 193 2.03 -0.74 6.05
C ILE A 193 1.63 -1.13 7.49
N THR A 194 0.33 -1.32 7.75
CA THR A 194 -0.17 -1.75 9.06
C THR A 194 0.40 -3.10 9.49
N TYR A 195 0.26 -4.15 8.66
CA TYR A 195 0.75 -5.47 9.10
C TYR A 195 2.28 -5.52 9.22
N LYS A 196 3.00 -4.78 8.36
CA LYS A 196 4.47 -4.73 8.41
C LYS A 196 4.98 -3.97 9.62
N ALA A 197 4.30 -2.89 10.00
CA ALA A 197 4.63 -2.15 11.21
C ALA A 197 4.45 -3.05 12.44
N VAL A 198 3.33 -3.76 12.54
CA VAL A 198 3.10 -4.75 13.62
C VAL A 198 4.22 -5.79 13.67
N TRP A 199 4.60 -6.39 12.54
CA TRP A 199 5.71 -7.37 12.50
C TRP A 199 7.08 -6.80 12.85
N ALA A 200 7.25 -5.47 12.80
CA ALA A 200 8.49 -4.78 13.12
C ALA A 200 8.46 -4.10 14.49
N ASN A 201 7.42 -4.36 15.32
CA ASN A 201 7.14 -3.65 16.57
C ASN A 201 7.09 -2.12 16.40
N LYS A 202 6.38 -1.66 15.37
CA LYS A 202 6.21 -0.26 14.99
C LYS A 202 4.74 0.10 14.90
N THR A 203 4.44 1.40 14.93
CA THR A 203 3.06 1.87 15.06
C THR A 203 2.58 2.62 13.82
N VAL A 204 1.33 2.34 13.43
CA VAL A 204 0.61 3.12 12.42
C VAL A 204 -0.54 3.84 13.10
N VAL A 205 -0.58 5.16 12.98
CA VAL A 205 -1.65 6.00 13.52
C VAL A 205 -2.52 6.49 12.38
N LEU A 206 -3.84 6.44 12.58
CA LEU A 206 -4.81 6.93 11.62
C LEU A 206 -5.46 8.19 12.15
N VAL A 207 -5.28 9.29 11.42
CA VAL A 207 -5.93 10.56 11.70
C VAL A 207 -7.31 10.54 11.06
N ASP A 208 -8.29 11.09 11.77
CA ASP A 208 -9.65 11.21 11.28
C ASP A 208 -9.71 11.98 9.95
N ARG A 209 -10.54 11.51 9.03
CA ARG A 209 -10.64 12.06 7.67
C ARG A 209 -11.24 13.46 7.57
N PHE A 210 -11.94 13.91 8.62
CA PHE A 210 -12.50 15.26 8.68
C PHE A 210 -11.54 16.24 9.35
N PHE A 211 -10.38 15.77 9.83
CA PHE A 211 -9.32 16.64 10.29
C PHE A 211 -8.88 17.56 9.14
N PRO A 212 -8.92 18.90 9.31
CA PRO A 212 -8.68 19.84 8.23
C PRO A 212 -7.18 20.03 7.96
N SER A 213 -6.43 18.95 7.77
CA SER A 213 -4.96 18.92 7.60
C SER A 213 -4.46 19.96 6.60
N SER A 214 -5.06 20.02 5.41
CA SER A 214 -4.66 20.95 4.35
C SER A 214 -5.09 22.41 4.56
N ARG A 215 -6.05 22.67 5.47
CA ARG A 215 -6.59 24.00 5.75
C ARG A 215 -6.07 24.60 7.05
N LEU A 216 -5.46 23.81 7.91
CA LEU A 216 -4.85 24.26 9.15
C LEU A 216 -3.46 24.84 8.83
N CYS A 217 -3.14 26.02 9.34
CA CYS A 217 -1.77 26.53 9.25
C CYS A 217 -0.89 25.75 10.22
N ASN A 218 0.20 25.14 9.75
CA ASN A 218 1.14 24.46 10.64
C ASN A 218 1.94 25.43 11.53
N GLY A 219 2.05 26.72 11.16
CA GLY A 219 2.74 27.74 11.96
C GLY A 219 1.93 28.31 13.13
N CYS A 220 0.66 28.66 12.90
CA CYS A 220 -0.19 29.30 13.92
C CYS A 220 -1.46 28.53 14.30
N HIS A 221 -1.68 27.34 13.71
CA HIS A 221 -2.83 26.46 13.94
C HIS A 221 -4.22 27.09 13.70
N LYS A 222 -4.29 28.25 13.05
CA LYS A 222 -5.56 28.81 12.58
C LYS A 222 -5.98 28.16 11.26
N LYS A 223 -7.28 27.94 11.12
CA LYS A 223 -7.88 27.29 9.94
C LYS A 223 -8.21 28.33 8.88
N ASN A 224 -7.67 28.16 7.67
CA ASN A 224 -8.09 28.90 6.49
C ASN A 224 -9.37 28.27 5.90
N THR A 225 -10.50 28.97 6.02
CA THR A 225 -11.81 28.50 5.53
C THR A 225 -12.02 28.75 4.04
N LEU A 226 -11.23 29.65 3.44
CA LEU A 226 -11.35 30.07 2.04
C LEU A 226 -10.57 29.17 1.07
N LEU A 227 -9.74 28.26 1.58
CA LEU A 227 -8.89 27.40 0.76
C LEU A 227 -9.70 26.42 -0.10
N SER A 228 -9.48 26.49 -1.42
CA SER A 228 -10.03 25.60 -2.42
C SER A 228 -9.09 24.43 -2.72
N LEU A 229 -9.55 23.47 -3.53
CA LEU A 229 -8.71 22.35 -3.96
C LEU A 229 -7.63 22.77 -4.98
N SER A 230 -7.87 23.85 -5.73
CA SER A 230 -6.95 24.38 -6.73
C SER A 230 -5.78 25.17 -6.13
N ASP A 231 -5.91 25.64 -4.89
CA ASP A 231 -4.86 26.40 -4.21
C ASP A 231 -3.76 25.44 -3.77
N ARG A 232 -2.67 25.39 -4.55
CA ARG A 232 -1.50 24.53 -4.25
C ARG A 232 -0.52 25.22 -3.32
N VAL A 233 -0.46 26.55 -3.39
CA VAL A 233 0.33 27.42 -2.53
C VAL A 233 -0.61 28.46 -1.93
N TRP A 234 -0.47 28.76 -0.64
CA TRP A 234 -1.28 29.77 0.04
C TRP A 234 -0.51 30.44 1.17
N VAL A 235 -0.86 31.70 1.44
CA VAL A 235 -0.31 32.48 2.55
C VAL A 235 -1.32 32.48 3.70
N CYS A 236 -0.86 32.19 4.91
CA CYS A 236 -1.73 32.20 6.08
C CYS A 236 -2.22 33.63 6.38
N PRO A 237 -3.55 33.86 6.45
CA PRO A 237 -4.09 35.20 6.72
C PRO A 237 -3.86 35.65 8.17
N HIS A 238 -3.42 34.75 9.06
CA HIS A 238 -3.22 35.06 10.48
C HIS A 238 -1.76 35.30 10.86
N CYS A 239 -0.80 34.60 10.23
CA CYS A 239 0.62 34.70 10.56
C CYS A 239 1.53 34.97 9.37
N GLY A 240 1.00 35.09 8.15
CA GLY A 240 1.77 35.40 6.95
C GLY A 240 2.64 34.28 6.41
N THR A 241 2.66 33.08 7.03
CA THR A 241 3.47 31.96 6.56
C THR A 241 2.96 31.44 5.21
N GLU A 242 3.86 31.27 4.25
CA GLU A 242 3.58 30.62 2.97
C GLU A 242 3.65 29.09 3.10
N HIS A 243 2.71 28.39 2.45
CA HIS A 243 2.58 26.95 2.53
C HIS A 243 2.40 26.32 1.15
N ASP A 244 3.20 25.29 0.84
CA ASP A 244 2.74 24.21 -0.06
C ASP A 244 1.63 23.44 0.67
N ARG A 245 0.47 23.31 0.04
CA ARG A 245 -0.74 22.76 0.65
C ARG A 245 -0.56 21.32 1.13
N ASP A 246 0.09 20.49 0.33
CA ASP A 246 0.23 19.06 0.62
C ASP A 246 1.34 18.82 1.65
N GLU A 247 2.44 19.58 1.59
CA GLU A 247 3.49 19.56 2.61
C GLU A 247 2.93 20.01 3.98
N ASN A 248 2.20 21.13 4.01
CA ASN A 248 1.53 21.60 5.22
C ASN A 248 0.54 20.56 5.77
N ALA A 249 -0.23 19.90 4.89
CA ALA A 249 -1.13 18.82 5.29
C ALA A 249 -0.36 17.67 5.98
N SER A 250 0.75 17.22 5.39
CA SER A 250 1.58 16.14 5.95
C SER A 250 2.17 16.47 7.33
N LYS A 251 2.59 17.73 7.57
CA LYS A 251 3.05 18.22 8.88
C LYS A 251 1.92 18.23 9.91
N ASN A 252 0.75 18.75 9.55
CA ASN A 252 -0.42 18.74 10.44
C ASN A 252 -0.91 17.31 10.76
N ILE A 253 -0.83 16.39 9.80
CA ILE A 253 -1.14 14.96 10.02
C ILE A 253 -0.16 14.39 11.06
N LYS A 254 1.14 14.64 10.91
CA LYS A 254 2.16 14.21 11.89
C LYS A 254 1.83 14.72 13.29
N GLU A 255 1.63 16.03 13.44
CA GLU A 255 1.30 16.65 14.74
C GLU A 255 0.04 16.06 15.36
N LYS A 256 -1.02 15.88 14.56
CA LYS A 256 -2.26 15.26 15.06
C LYS A 256 -2.04 13.83 15.50
N GLY A 257 -1.21 13.07 14.79
CA GLY A 257 -0.82 11.72 15.18
C GLY A 257 -0.05 11.68 16.51
N ILE A 258 0.88 12.61 16.72
CA ILE A 258 1.63 12.75 17.98
C ILE A 258 0.66 13.04 19.14
N LEU A 259 -0.29 13.96 18.96
CA LEU A 259 -1.31 14.26 19.97
C LEU A 259 -2.17 13.04 20.31
N ILE A 260 -2.58 12.26 19.31
CA ILE A 260 -3.33 11.02 19.53
C ILE A 260 -2.50 10.04 20.37
N LEU A 261 -1.23 9.82 20.03
CA LEU A 261 -0.35 8.92 20.76
C LEU A 261 -0.14 9.34 22.21
N ARG A 262 0.08 10.64 22.47
CA ARG A 262 0.26 11.18 23.82
C ARG A 262 -1.01 11.07 24.68
N SER A 263 -2.18 11.01 24.05
CA SER A 263 -3.47 10.87 24.73
C SER A 263 -3.86 9.42 25.06
N LEU A 264 -3.12 8.43 24.52
CA LEU A 264 -3.37 7.03 24.84
C LEU A 264 -2.93 6.76 26.28
N PRO A 265 -3.71 5.99 27.06
CA PRO A 265 -3.28 5.59 28.39
C PRO A 265 -1.96 4.81 28.27
N LYS A 266 -0.99 5.13 29.14
CA LYS A 266 0.23 4.33 29.27
C LYS A 266 -0.20 2.90 29.54
N SER A 267 0.19 1.95 28.69
CA SER A 267 0.02 0.53 28.99
C SER A 267 0.73 0.24 30.31
N ALA A 268 -0.04 -0.09 31.33
CA ALA A 268 0.44 -0.53 32.64
C ALA A 268 1.18 -1.87 32.52
#